data_AF-A0A2E8K1C3-F1
#
_entry.id   AF-A0A2E8K1C3-F1
#
_cell.length_a   1.000
_cell.length_b   1.000
_cell.length_c   1.000
_cell.angle_alpha   90.00
_cell.angle_beta   90.00
_cell.angle_gamma   90.00
#
_symmetry.space_group_name_H-M   'P 1'
#
loop_
_entity.id
_entity.type
_entity.pdbx_description
1 polymer ?
#
loop_
_entity_poly.entity_id
_entity_poly.type
_entity_poly.pdbx_seq_one_letter_code
_entity_poly.pdbx_strand_id
1 'polypeptide(L)'
;MNMLLKSMRLIRSGETLAQPLRRSGRRELLLAAGTTLDATTLEKLARIGVRQAWVECPGTEGVEEYLPLSLDSARDDLAEQAGPVLSSLASTRNPSVDLHEVRNAVASMVAHAQGNARIARLVSEVTAGDDELARHSVSVAHLSLLLGLLVREELEISRPLLPLRRATNLGPIAMCGLLHDAGRLVEPCEEDLEAPDTSRETPHCTVIRRLLVRHVEAPVVAGAVQHHQHYDGSGYPR
;
A
#
# COMPACT_ATOMS: atom_id res chain seq x y z
N MET A 1 0.43 -0.37 26.32
CA MET A 1 1.76 -0.93 26.01
C MET A 1 2.52 0.18 25.31
N ASN A 2 3.50 0.75 26.00
CA ASN A 2 4.10 2.04 25.63
C ASN A 2 5.03 1.87 24.43
N MET A 3 4.58 2.23 23.22
CA MET A 3 5.37 2.03 22.01
C MET A 3 5.20 3.14 20.99
N LEU A 4 6.26 3.37 20.20
CA LEU A 4 6.27 4.29 19.08
C LEU A 4 7.01 3.67 17.89
N LEU A 5 6.44 3.77 16.69
CA LEU A 5 7.11 3.36 15.47
C LEU A 5 8.17 4.41 15.13
N LYS A 6 9.42 3.98 15.03
CA LYS A 6 10.53 4.85 14.64
C LYS A 6 11.20 4.30 13.40
N SER A 7 11.62 5.21 12.52
CA SER A 7 12.62 4.89 11.50
C SER A 7 13.90 4.39 12.17
N MET A 8 14.54 3.38 11.59
CA MET A 8 15.83 2.86 12.05
C MET A 8 16.90 3.94 12.18
N ARG A 9 16.80 5.03 11.41
CA ARG A 9 17.71 6.19 11.50
C ARG A 9 17.54 7.02 12.76
N LEU A 10 16.37 6.93 13.41
CA LEU A 10 16.00 7.69 14.60
C LEU A 10 16.11 6.85 15.88
N ILE A 11 16.25 5.53 15.74
CA ILE A 11 16.41 4.62 16.87
C ILE A 11 17.84 4.74 17.40
N ARG A 12 17.97 4.92 18.71
CA ARG A 12 19.26 5.06 19.39
C ARG A 12 19.67 3.75 20.04
N SER A 13 20.99 3.54 20.13
CA SER A 13 21.54 2.43 20.90
C SER A 13 21.05 2.52 22.36
N GLY A 14 20.56 1.40 22.90
CA GLY A 14 19.98 1.30 24.24
C GLY A 14 18.45 1.37 24.27
N GLU A 15 17.77 1.68 23.15
CA GLU A 15 16.31 1.59 23.09
C GLU A 15 15.85 0.12 22.98
N THR A 16 14.69 -0.19 23.56
CA THR A 16 14.13 -1.55 23.61
C THR A 16 13.04 -1.73 22.56
N LEU A 17 13.05 -2.87 21.86
CA LEU A 17 11.96 -3.26 20.96
C LEU A 17 10.68 -3.51 21.74
N ALA A 18 9.62 -2.78 21.40
CA ALA A 18 8.29 -3.03 21.94
C ALA A 18 7.62 -4.23 21.27
N GLN A 19 7.85 -4.45 19.97
CA GLN A 19 7.26 -5.58 19.23
C GLN A 19 8.35 -6.49 18.65
N PRO A 20 8.04 -7.79 18.43
CA PRO A 20 8.96 -8.69 17.78
C PRO A 20 9.21 -8.23 16.34
N LEU A 21 10.48 -8.21 15.96
CA LEU A 21 10.88 -7.91 14.59
C LEU A 21 10.93 -9.23 13.82
N ARG A 22 10.18 -9.31 12.73
CA ARG A 22 10.11 -10.50 11.86
C ARG A 22 10.65 -10.16 10.48
N ARG A 23 11.14 -11.18 9.79
CA ARG A 23 11.58 -11.01 8.41
C ARG A 23 10.35 -10.85 7.52
N SER A 24 10.37 -9.88 6.62
CA SER A 24 9.33 -9.75 5.58
C SER A 24 9.09 -11.12 4.91
N GLY A 25 7.84 -11.56 4.88
CA GLY A 25 7.39 -12.75 4.15
C GLY A 25 7.72 -14.07 4.79
N ARG A 26 8.27 -14.03 5.99
CA ARG A 26 8.50 -15.22 6.81
C ARG A 26 8.02 -14.96 8.21
N ARG A 27 7.39 -15.98 8.81
CA ARG A 27 7.13 -15.99 10.26
C ARG A 27 8.40 -16.08 11.10
N GLU A 28 9.57 -16.12 10.47
CA GLU A 28 10.88 -16.19 11.11
C GLU A 28 11.14 -14.92 11.94
N LEU A 29 11.36 -15.13 13.23
CA LEU A 29 11.63 -14.08 14.20
C LEU A 29 13.09 -13.61 14.02
N LEU A 30 13.28 -12.33 13.72
CA LEU A 30 14.62 -11.72 13.68
C LEU A 30 15.05 -11.31 15.09
N LEU A 31 14.17 -10.62 15.83
CA LEU A 31 14.39 -10.22 17.21
C LEU A 31 13.10 -10.33 18.01
N ALA A 32 13.21 -10.79 19.26
CA ALA A 32 12.07 -10.82 20.17
C ALA A 32 11.74 -9.42 20.70
N ALA A 33 10.47 -9.19 21.08
CA ALA A 33 10.11 -8.04 21.90
C ALA A 33 10.91 -8.05 23.21
N GLY A 34 11.19 -6.87 23.76
CA GLY A 34 12.05 -6.69 24.94
C GLY A 34 13.55 -6.72 24.63
N THR A 35 13.96 -6.89 23.38
CA THR A 35 15.38 -6.83 23.01
C THR A 35 15.89 -5.40 23.02
N THR A 36 16.94 -5.12 23.78
CA THR A 36 17.67 -3.84 23.73
C THR A 36 18.54 -3.79 22.49
N LEU A 37 18.37 -2.74 21.69
CA LEU A 37 19.07 -2.54 20.43
C LEU A 37 20.42 -1.86 20.68
N ASP A 38 21.51 -2.57 20.42
CA ASP A 38 22.86 -1.97 20.40
C ASP A 38 23.24 -1.48 18.99
N ALA A 39 24.32 -0.69 18.88
CA ALA A 39 24.78 -0.16 17.59
C ALA A 39 25.04 -1.27 16.55
N THR A 40 25.61 -2.40 16.97
CA THR A 40 25.89 -3.55 16.10
C THR A 40 24.60 -4.16 15.54
N THR A 41 23.57 -4.26 16.38
CA THR A 41 22.25 -4.79 16.01
C THR A 41 21.55 -3.84 15.05
N LEU A 42 21.59 -2.53 15.33
CA LEU A 42 21.03 -1.52 14.44
C LEU A 42 21.67 -1.56 13.05
N GLU A 43 23.00 -1.67 12.97
CA GLU A 43 23.72 -1.82 11.69
C GLU A 43 23.32 -3.10 10.94
N LYS A 44 23.21 -4.24 11.65
CA LYS A 44 22.78 -5.51 11.04
C LYS A 44 21.35 -5.41 10.50
N LEU A 45 20.43 -4.86 11.29
CA LEU A 45 19.04 -4.64 10.90
C LEU A 45 18.94 -3.76 9.65
N ALA A 46 19.68 -2.65 9.61
CA ALA A 46 19.73 -1.77 8.45
C ALA A 46 20.28 -2.49 7.21
N ARG A 47 21.32 -3.32 7.37
CA ARG A 47 21.93 -4.08 6.27
C ARG A 47 21.00 -5.13 5.67
N ILE A 48 20.12 -5.71 6.48
CA ILE A 48 19.11 -6.66 6.01
C ILE A 48 17.80 -5.98 5.58
N GLY A 49 17.79 -4.66 5.46
CA GLY A 49 16.68 -3.89 4.89
C GLY A 49 15.57 -3.52 5.87
N VAL A 50 15.75 -3.72 7.18
CA VAL A 50 14.77 -3.26 8.17
C VAL A 50 14.80 -1.73 8.20
N ARG A 51 13.63 -1.10 7.96
CA ARG A 51 13.51 0.36 7.84
C ARG A 51 12.92 1.03 9.07
N GLN A 52 12.05 0.33 9.79
CA GLN A 52 11.34 0.85 10.95
C GLN A 52 11.18 -0.24 12.01
N ALA A 53 11.02 0.15 13.27
CA ALA A 53 10.69 -0.76 14.35
C ALA A 53 9.87 -0.06 15.45
N TRP A 54 9.00 -0.83 16.10
CA TRP A 54 8.29 -0.38 17.30
C TRP A 54 9.24 -0.45 18.50
N VAL A 55 9.51 0.70 19.12
CA VAL A 55 10.35 0.79 20.32
C VAL A 55 9.54 1.24 21.52
N GLU A 56 9.96 0.81 22.71
CA GLU A 56 9.35 1.22 23.96
C GLU A 56 9.49 2.74 24.16
N CYS A 57 8.37 3.42 24.40
CA CYS A 57 8.35 4.88 24.54
C CYS A 57 7.38 5.32 25.64
N PRO A 58 7.85 5.67 26.84
CA PRO A 58 6.99 6.17 27.92
C PRO A 58 6.15 7.37 27.49
N GLY A 59 4.90 7.49 27.97
CA GLY A 59 4.00 8.59 27.56
C GLY A 59 3.17 8.31 26.31
N THR A 60 3.22 7.08 25.79
CA THR A 60 2.41 6.61 24.64
C THR A 60 1.35 5.58 25.06
N GLU A 61 0.93 5.63 26.33
CA GLU A 61 -0.09 4.74 26.87
C GLU A 61 -1.39 4.82 26.04
N GLY A 62 -1.88 3.67 25.57
CA GLY A 62 -3.15 3.59 24.82
C GLY A 62 -3.01 3.85 23.32
N VAL A 63 -1.82 4.21 22.82
CA VAL A 63 -1.57 4.30 21.37
C VAL A 63 -1.83 2.96 20.69
N GLU A 64 -1.57 1.83 21.35
CA GLU A 64 -1.79 0.50 20.77
C GLU A 64 -3.25 0.20 20.39
N GLU A 65 -4.22 0.85 21.04
CA GLU A 65 -5.65 0.70 20.71
C GLU A 65 -5.98 1.26 19.31
N TYR A 66 -5.11 2.14 18.82
CA TYR A 66 -5.19 2.79 17.52
C TYR A 66 -4.22 2.20 16.50
N LEU A 67 -3.48 1.13 16.83
CA LEU A 67 -2.56 0.45 15.91
C LEU A 67 -3.20 -0.80 15.32
N PRO A 68 -3.58 -0.82 14.03
CA PRO A 68 -4.20 -1.98 13.43
C PRO A 68 -3.09 -2.95 12.97
N LEU A 69 -2.45 -3.66 13.90
CA LEU A 69 -1.37 -4.61 13.60
C LEU A 69 -1.77 -5.66 12.54
N SER A 70 -3.07 -6.02 12.50
CA SER A 70 -3.61 -6.92 11.47
C SER A 70 -3.69 -6.27 10.08
N LEU A 71 -3.92 -4.96 10.01
CA LEU A 71 -3.94 -4.20 8.77
C LEU A 71 -2.51 -3.94 8.26
N ASP A 72 -1.57 -3.66 9.15
CA ASP A 72 -0.14 -3.55 8.80
C ASP A 72 0.35 -4.89 8.20
N SER A 73 0.03 -6.01 8.85
CA SER A 73 0.39 -7.34 8.35
C SER A 73 -0.25 -7.64 7.00
N ALA A 74 -1.56 -7.38 6.84
CA ALA A 74 -2.25 -7.60 5.56
C ALA A 74 -1.70 -6.72 4.42
N ARG A 75 -1.22 -5.52 4.76
CA ARG A 75 -0.59 -4.60 3.81
C ARG A 75 0.81 -5.06 3.42
N ASP A 76 1.60 -5.53 4.37
CA ASP A 76 2.94 -6.08 4.11
C ASP A 76 2.85 -7.37 3.27
N ASP A 77 1.90 -8.26 3.60
CA ASP A 77 1.59 -9.45 2.79
C ASP A 77 1.18 -9.06 1.36
N LEU A 78 0.41 -7.98 1.20
CA LEU A 78 0.03 -7.46 -0.12
C LEU A 78 1.25 -6.94 -0.89
N ALA A 79 2.20 -6.27 -0.25
CA ALA A 79 3.41 -5.74 -0.91
C ALA A 79 4.28 -6.87 -1.48
N GLU A 80 4.41 -7.96 -0.75
CA GLU A 80 5.16 -9.13 -1.20
C GLU A 80 4.49 -9.87 -2.35
N GLN A 81 3.16 -9.98 -2.33
CA GLN A 81 2.39 -10.60 -3.41
C GLN A 81 2.29 -9.70 -4.65
N ALA A 82 2.26 -8.38 -4.46
CA ALA A 82 2.10 -7.42 -5.55
C ALA A 82 3.35 -7.36 -6.44
N GLY A 83 4.55 -7.42 -5.88
CA GLY A 83 5.80 -7.29 -6.65
C GLY A 83 5.92 -8.25 -7.84
N PRO A 84 5.78 -9.58 -7.64
CA PRO A 84 5.81 -10.56 -8.74
C PRO A 84 4.70 -10.34 -9.76
N VAL A 85 3.49 -9.98 -9.33
CA VAL A 85 2.34 -9.76 -10.21
C VAL A 85 2.54 -8.51 -11.06
N LEU A 86 2.96 -7.41 -10.46
CA LEU A 86 3.36 -6.20 -11.16
C LEU A 86 4.44 -6.51 -12.19
N SER A 87 5.52 -7.18 -11.79
CA SER A 87 6.59 -7.59 -12.70
C SER A 87 6.11 -8.46 -13.88
N SER A 88 5.12 -9.33 -13.65
CA SER A 88 4.54 -10.19 -14.70
C SER A 88 3.71 -9.42 -15.74
N LEU A 89 3.11 -8.28 -15.36
CA LEU A 89 2.41 -7.38 -16.28
C LEU A 89 3.39 -6.75 -17.28
N ALA A 90 4.65 -6.50 -16.87
CA ALA A 90 5.70 -5.94 -17.70
C ALA A 90 6.20 -6.91 -18.79
N SER A 91 6.27 -8.19 -18.45
CA SER A 91 7.03 -9.19 -19.22
C SER A 91 6.24 -9.78 -20.39
N THR A 92 4.97 -9.38 -20.58
CA THR A 92 4.04 -10.16 -21.38
C THR A 92 3.39 -9.39 -22.53
N ARG A 93 3.60 -9.87 -23.76
CA ARG A 93 2.84 -9.44 -24.96
C ARG A 93 1.41 -10.03 -25.02
N ASN A 94 1.14 -11.14 -24.33
CA ASN A 94 -0.17 -11.74 -24.00
C ASN A 94 0.03 -13.18 -23.44
N PRO A 95 0.03 -13.37 -22.11
CA PRO A 95 -0.76 -14.42 -21.50
C PRO A 95 -1.61 -13.82 -20.37
N SER A 96 -2.67 -14.53 -20.00
CA SER A 96 -3.55 -14.12 -18.91
C SER A 96 -2.76 -13.93 -17.61
N VAL A 97 -2.44 -12.69 -17.22
CA VAL A 97 -1.94 -12.41 -15.87
C VAL A 97 -3.04 -12.76 -14.88
N ASP A 98 -2.74 -13.73 -14.02
CA ASP A 98 -3.66 -14.14 -12.97
C ASP A 98 -3.58 -13.14 -11.82
N LEU A 99 -4.60 -12.31 -11.71
CA LEU A 99 -4.76 -11.35 -10.61
C LEU A 99 -5.53 -11.95 -9.43
N HIS A 100 -5.81 -13.26 -9.41
CA HIS A 100 -6.61 -13.87 -8.35
C HIS A 100 -6.01 -13.69 -6.95
N GLU A 101 -4.72 -13.98 -6.78
CA GLU A 101 -4.03 -13.82 -5.49
C GLU A 101 -4.04 -12.37 -5.03
N VAL A 102 -3.73 -11.43 -5.92
CA VAL A 102 -3.76 -9.99 -5.61
C VAL A 102 -5.17 -9.51 -5.26
N ARG A 103 -6.21 -9.96 -5.97
CA ARG A 103 -7.60 -9.63 -5.62
C ARG A 103 -7.97 -10.17 -4.24
N ASN A 104 -7.54 -11.38 -3.89
CA ASN A 104 -7.80 -11.95 -2.58
C ASN A 104 -7.07 -11.19 -1.47
N ALA A 105 -5.81 -10.79 -1.71
CA ALA A 105 -5.04 -9.97 -0.78
C ALA A 105 -5.65 -8.58 -0.58
N VAL A 106 -6.07 -7.90 -1.66
CA VAL A 106 -6.80 -6.64 -1.59
C VAL A 106 -8.12 -6.82 -0.84
N ALA A 107 -8.88 -7.89 -1.11
CA ALA A 107 -10.14 -8.18 -0.41
C ALA A 107 -9.91 -8.43 1.08
N SER A 108 -8.82 -9.13 1.46
CA SER A 108 -8.41 -9.32 2.85
C SER A 108 -8.07 -7.98 3.51
N MET A 109 -7.24 -7.15 2.88
CA MET A 109 -6.89 -5.80 3.38
C MET A 109 -8.14 -4.93 3.58
N VAL A 110 -9.09 -4.95 2.63
CA VAL A 110 -10.38 -4.25 2.74
C VAL A 110 -11.18 -4.76 3.95
N ALA A 111 -11.27 -6.08 4.12
CA ALA A 111 -11.99 -6.69 5.25
C ALA A 111 -11.36 -6.30 6.60
N HIS A 112 -10.03 -6.32 6.69
CA HIS A 112 -9.29 -5.88 7.88
C HIS A 112 -9.52 -4.40 8.19
N ALA A 113 -9.49 -3.53 7.18
CA ALA A 113 -9.72 -2.09 7.39
C ALA A 113 -11.18 -1.80 7.80
N GLN A 114 -12.15 -2.47 7.18
CA GLN A 114 -13.57 -2.33 7.52
C GLN A 114 -13.91 -2.86 8.92
N GLY A 115 -13.29 -3.95 9.35
CA GLY A 115 -13.45 -4.50 10.70
C GLY A 115 -12.83 -3.61 11.80
N ASN A 116 -11.95 -2.67 11.42
CA ASN A 116 -11.16 -1.86 12.34
C ASN A 116 -11.21 -0.36 11.98
N ALA A 117 -12.37 0.16 11.54
CA ALA A 117 -12.49 1.49 10.93
C ALA A 117 -12.05 2.67 11.82
N ARG A 118 -12.09 2.55 13.16
CA ARG A 118 -11.53 3.58 14.08
C ARG A 118 -10.00 3.60 14.10
N ILE A 119 -9.39 2.46 13.78
CA ILE A 119 -7.97 2.13 13.96
C ILE A 119 -7.19 2.31 12.65
N ALA A 120 -7.88 2.24 11.51
CA ALA A 120 -7.32 2.43 10.17
C ALA A 120 -6.76 3.86 9.90
N ARG A 121 -6.67 4.74 10.91
CA ARG A 121 -6.25 6.15 10.75
C ARG A 121 -4.74 6.35 10.78
N LEU A 122 -3.95 5.35 11.17
CA LEU A 122 -2.50 5.48 11.18
C LEU A 122 -1.91 5.10 9.82
N VAL A 123 -1.31 6.06 9.12
CA VAL A 123 -0.53 5.82 7.91
C VAL A 123 0.91 5.55 8.33
N SER A 124 1.33 4.29 8.26
CA SER A 124 2.75 3.91 8.37
C SER A 124 3.34 3.72 6.96
N GLU A 125 4.66 3.75 6.81
CA GLU A 125 5.31 3.43 5.53
C GLU A 125 5.21 1.91 5.27
N VAL A 126 4.92 1.49 4.04
CA VAL A 126 5.05 0.07 3.65
C VAL A 126 6.53 -0.28 3.62
N THR A 127 6.96 -1.18 4.49
CA THR A 127 8.38 -1.56 4.58
C THR A 127 8.69 -2.91 3.93
N ALA A 128 7.66 -3.72 3.68
CA ALA A 128 7.76 -5.02 3.04
C ALA A 128 7.91 -4.93 1.51
N GLY A 129 8.58 -5.91 0.91
CA GLY A 129 8.84 -5.99 -0.53
C GLY A 129 10.09 -5.22 -0.98
N ASP A 130 10.91 -5.85 -1.82
CA ASP A 130 12.15 -5.26 -2.33
C ASP A 130 11.90 -4.21 -3.43
N ASP A 131 10.77 -4.33 -4.13
CA ASP A 131 10.36 -3.49 -5.26
C ASP A 131 9.74 -2.15 -4.79
N GLU A 132 10.31 -1.02 -5.24
CA GLU A 132 9.86 0.32 -4.88
C GLU A 132 8.48 0.66 -5.44
N LEU A 133 8.20 0.26 -6.69
CA LEU A 133 6.90 0.45 -7.32
C LEU A 133 5.81 -0.34 -6.57
N ALA A 134 6.11 -1.55 -6.11
CA ALA A 134 5.18 -2.34 -5.31
C ALA A 134 4.88 -1.67 -3.96
N ARG A 135 5.90 -1.18 -3.25
CA ARG A 135 5.71 -0.45 -1.98
C ARG A 135 4.90 0.83 -2.15
N HIS A 136 5.19 1.62 -3.19
CA HIS A 136 4.43 2.81 -3.55
C HIS A 136 2.98 2.45 -3.85
N SER A 137 2.75 1.49 -4.74
CA SER A 137 1.42 1.05 -5.15
C SER A 137 0.58 0.54 -3.98
N VAL A 138 1.17 -0.22 -3.05
CA VAL A 138 0.47 -0.69 -1.85
C VAL A 138 0.17 0.46 -0.89
N SER A 139 1.08 1.43 -0.75
CA SER A 139 0.87 2.61 0.07
C SER A 139 -0.32 3.42 -0.47
N VAL A 140 -0.37 3.64 -1.79
CA VAL A 140 -1.49 4.33 -2.46
C VAL A 140 -2.78 3.52 -2.36
N ALA A 141 -2.74 2.20 -2.54
CA ALA A 141 -3.90 1.31 -2.34
C ALA A 141 -4.47 1.41 -0.92
N HIS A 142 -3.59 1.42 0.07
CA HIS A 142 -3.95 1.56 1.47
C HIS A 142 -4.57 2.94 1.74
N LEU A 143 -3.92 4.04 1.35
CA LEU A 143 -4.46 5.39 1.50
C LEU A 143 -5.82 5.56 0.81
N SER A 144 -5.98 5.00 -0.39
CA SER A 144 -7.23 5.03 -1.15
C SER A 144 -8.36 4.30 -0.42
N LEU A 145 -8.04 3.16 0.21
CA LEU A 145 -8.96 2.42 1.06
C LEU A 145 -9.38 3.24 2.29
N LEU A 146 -8.44 3.90 2.95
CA LEU A 146 -8.74 4.76 4.11
C LEU A 146 -9.63 5.93 3.74
N LEU A 147 -9.35 6.61 2.62
CA LEU A 147 -10.20 7.67 2.08
C LEU A 147 -11.60 7.14 1.79
N GLY A 148 -11.71 5.98 1.14
CA GLY A 148 -12.99 5.33 0.86
C GLY A 148 -13.79 4.96 2.12
N LEU A 149 -13.12 4.62 3.22
CA LEU A 149 -13.77 4.41 4.52
C LEU A 149 -14.26 5.72 5.14
N LEU A 150 -13.51 6.81 4.99
CA LEU A 150 -13.88 8.12 5.52
C LEU A 150 -15.12 8.69 4.84
N VAL A 151 -15.26 8.50 3.53
CA VAL A 151 -16.41 9.01 2.74
C VAL A 151 -17.52 7.98 2.52
N ARG A 152 -17.52 6.89 3.29
CA ARG A 152 -18.36 5.72 3.00
C ARG A 152 -19.86 6.02 3.05
N GLU A 153 -20.26 6.87 4.00
CA GLU A 153 -21.66 7.29 4.16
C GLU A 153 -22.09 8.15 2.96
N GLU A 154 -21.23 9.08 2.54
CA GLU A 154 -21.45 9.90 1.36
C GLU A 154 -21.53 9.06 0.08
N LEU A 155 -20.74 7.98 -0.03
CA LEU A 155 -20.80 7.04 -1.14
C LEU A 155 -22.14 6.29 -1.20
N GLU A 156 -22.70 5.93 -0.04
CA GLU A 156 -24.03 5.31 0.05
C GLU A 156 -25.11 6.28 -0.42
N ILE A 157 -25.11 7.51 0.12
CA ILE A 157 -26.06 8.57 -0.21
C ILE A 157 -25.99 8.95 -1.70
N SER A 158 -24.78 9.03 -2.25
CA SER A 158 -24.54 9.46 -3.63
C SER A 158 -24.87 8.39 -4.67
N ARG A 159 -25.15 7.14 -4.25
CA ARG A 159 -25.38 6.00 -5.15
C ARG A 159 -26.70 5.27 -4.84
N PRO A 160 -27.86 5.98 -4.79
CA PRO A 160 -29.12 5.42 -4.29
C PRO A 160 -29.69 4.31 -5.17
N LEU A 161 -29.26 4.22 -6.43
CA LEU A 161 -29.69 3.18 -7.38
C LEU A 161 -28.88 1.88 -7.27
N LEU A 162 -27.79 1.85 -6.49
CA LEU A 162 -26.98 0.66 -6.30
C LEU A 162 -27.35 -0.04 -4.99
N PRO A 163 -27.34 -1.39 -4.95
CA PRO A 163 -27.43 -2.12 -3.69
C PRO A 163 -26.32 -1.68 -2.74
N LEU A 164 -26.60 -1.58 -1.44
CA LEU A 164 -25.67 -1.11 -0.40
C LEU A 164 -24.27 -1.73 -0.51
N ARG A 165 -24.22 -3.05 -0.74
CA ARG A 165 -22.98 -3.81 -0.92
C ARG A 165 -22.13 -3.30 -2.09
N ARG A 166 -22.76 -2.87 -3.19
CA ARG A 166 -22.05 -2.29 -4.35
C ARG A 166 -21.76 -0.80 -4.15
N ALA A 167 -22.69 -0.05 -3.58
CA ALA A 167 -22.52 1.38 -3.32
C ALA A 167 -21.29 1.66 -2.44
N THR A 168 -21.06 0.81 -1.44
CA THR A 168 -19.96 0.92 -0.46
C THR A 168 -18.79 -0.04 -0.71
N ASN A 169 -18.71 -0.63 -1.91
CA ASN A 169 -17.60 -1.54 -2.25
C ASN A 169 -16.29 -0.75 -2.43
N LEU A 170 -15.31 -1.00 -1.56
CA LEU A 170 -13.99 -0.36 -1.58
C LEU A 170 -12.91 -1.20 -2.29
N GLY A 171 -13.23 -2.42 -2.72
CA GLY A 171 -12.29 -3.25 -3.48
C GLY A 171 -11.75 -2.57 -4.74
N PRO A 172 -12.61 -1.93 -5.58
CA PRO A 172 -12.15 -1.25 -6.78
C PRO A 172 -11.19 -0.08 -6.53
N ILE A 173 -11.40 0.73 -5.49
CA ILE A 173 -10.52 1.88 -5.22
C ILE A 173 -9.15 1.43 -4.67
N ALA A 174 -9.13 0.39 -3.83
CA ALA A 174 -7.87 -0.22 -3.37
C ALA A 174 -7.10 -0.87 -4.52
N MET A 175 -7.80 -1.61 -5.41
CA MET A 175 -7.20 -2.21 -6.60
C MET A 175 -6.68 -1.14 -7.59
N CYS A 176 -7.39 -0.01 -7.73
CA CYS A 176 -6.95 1.12 -8.52
C CYS A 176 -5.62 1.67 -7.99
N GLY A 177 -5.54 1.97 -6.69
CA GLY A 177 -4.29 2.44 -6.07
C GLY A 177 -3.14 1.45 -6.22
N LEU A 178 -3.42 0.14 -6.23
CA LEU A 178 -2.38 -0.88 -6.43
C LEU A 178 -1.86 -0.97 -7.86
N LEU A 179 -2.68 -0.64 -8.86
CA LEU A 179 -2.36 -0.86 -10.27
C LEU A 179 -2.13 0.43 -11.05
N HIS A 180 -2.27 1.60 -10.42
CA HIS A 180 -2.24 2.90 -11.10
C HIS A 180 -0.92 3.16 -11.84
N ASP A 181 0.22 2.74 -11.29
CA ASP A 181 1.53 2.92 -11.92
C ASP A 181 2.03 1.67 -12.66
N ALA A 182 1.21 0.63 -12.82
CA ALA A 182 1.62 -0.59 -13.53
C ALA A 182 2.05 -0.34 -14.99
N GLY A 183 1.62 0.77 -15.58
CA GLY A 183 2.07 1.19 -16.91
C GLY A 183 3.54 1.61 -16.97
N ARG A 184 4.16 2.06 -15.86
CA ARG A 184 5.57 2.47 -15.80
C ARG A 184 6.53 1.31 -16.07
N LEU A 185 6.05 0.08 -15.88
CA LEU A 185 6.79 -1.14 -16.21
C LEU A 185 6.94 -1.36 -17.71
N VAL A 186 6.07 -0.76 -18.52
CA VAL A 186 6.06 -0.88 -19.99
C VAL A 186 6.56 0.40 -20.63
N GLU A 187 6.18 1.55 -20.07
CA GLU A 187 6.59 2.89 -20.49
C GLU A 187 7.35 3.56 -19.33
N PRO A 188 8.65 3.26 -19.12
CA PRO A 188 9.40 3.83 -18.00
C PRO A 188 9.50 5.35 -18.11
N CYS A 189 9.07 6.03 -17.06
CA CYS A 189 9.20 7.46 -16.87
C CYS A 189 9.69 7.76 -15.45
N GLU A 190 10.51 8.79 -15.33
CA GLU A 190 10.84 9.38 -14.02
C GLU A 190 9.69 10.32 -13.64
N GLU A 191 9.24 10.23 -12.38
CA GLU A 191 8.23 11.16 -11.86
C GLU A 191 8.91 12.46 -11.45
N ASP A 192 8.45 13.58 -12.01
CA ASP A 192 8.80 14.92 -11.54
C ASP A 192 7.55 15.57 -10.95
N LEU A 193 7.46 15.56 -9.61
CA LEU A 193 6.32 16.12 -8.89
C LEU A 193 6.27 17.66 -8.94
N GLU A 194 7.40 18.33 -9.22
CA GLU A 194 7.46 19.79 -9.27
C GLU A 194 7.16 20.31 -10.69
N ALA A 195 7.60 19.59 -11.71
CA ALA A 195 7.45 19.96 -13.11
C ALA A 195 7.20 18.74 -14.01
N PRO A 196 6.02 18.10 -13.93
CA PRO A 196 5.74 16.86 -14.66
C PRO A 196 5.81 17.07 -16.18
N ASP A 197 6.64 16.27 -16.85
CA ASP A 197 6.67 16.21 -18.31
C ASP A 197 5.52 15.32 -18.80
N THR A 198 4.37 15.95 -18.98
CA THR A 198 3.14 15.27 -19.42
C THR A 198 3.33 14.45 -20.69
N SER A 199 4.27 14.82 -21.58
CA SER A 199 4.53 14.08 -22.81
C SER A 199 5.21 12.74 -22.55
N ARG A 200 5.99 12.64 -21.47
CA ARG A 200 6.70 11.43 -21.02
C ARG A 200 5.88 10.59 -20.04
N GLU A 201 5.01 11.20 -19.25
CA GLU A 201 4.17 10.50 -18.26
C GLU A 201 2.81 10.03 -18.83
N THR A 202 2.23 10.73 -19.81
CA THR A 202 0.97 10.27 -20.43
C THR A 202 1.01 8.83 -21.00
N PRO A 203 2.10 8.36 -21.62
CA PRO A 203 2.23 6.98 -22.09
C PRO A 203 1.99 5.91 -21.00
N HIS A 204 2.54 6.07 -19.79
CA HIS A 204 2.36 5.08 -18.71
C HIS A 204 0.90 5.02 -18.24
N CYS A 205 0.19 6.14 -18.27
CA CYS A 205 -1.24 6.18 -17.96
C CYS A 205 -2.06 5.45 -19.03
N THR A 206 -1.78 5.72 -20.30
CA THR A 206 -2.63 5.23 -21.41
C THR A 206 -2.42 3.74 -21.70
N VAL A 207 -1.22 3.21 -21.51
CA VAL A 207 -0.92 1.79 -21.70
C VAL A 207 -1.70 0.89 -20.72
N ILE A 208 -2.05 1.41 -19.53
CA ILE A 208 -2.85 0.70 -18.51
C ILE A 208 -4.15 0.15 -19.07
N ARG A 209 -4.83 0.90 -19.94
CA ARG A 209 -6.07 0.42 -20.56
C ARG A 209 -5.84 -0.91 -21.27
N ARG A 210 -4.76 -1.01 -22.05
CA ARG A 210 -4.41 -2.25 -22.75
C ARG A 210 -4.01 -3.34 -21.76
N LEU A 211 -3.26 -3.02 -20.72
CA LEU A 211 -2.77 -3.97 -19.72
C LEU A 211 -3.89 -4.58 -18.87
N LEU A 212 -4.88 -3.78 -18.46
CA LEU A 212 -5.81 -4.15 -17.40
C LEU A 212 -7.24 -4.45 -17.88
N VAL A 213 -7.67 -3.99 -19.06
CA VAL A 213 -9.09 -4.07 -19.49
C VAL A 213 -9.65 -5.50 -19.55
N ARG A 214 -8.79 -6.51 -19.70
CA ARG A 214 -9.19 -7.92 -19.70
C ARG A 214 -9.08 -8.60 -18.32
N HIS A 215 -8.53 -7.90 -17.34
CA HIS A 215 -8.12 -8.46 -16.05
C HIS A 215 -8.80 -7.80 -14.86
N VAL A 216 -9.43 -6.63 -14.98
CA VAL A 216 -10.11 -6.00 -13.84
C VAL A 216 -11.41 -5.33 -14.29
N GLU A 217 -12.24 -4.94 -13.33
CA GLU A 217 -13.49 -4.23 -13.60
C GLU A 217 -13.22 -2.86 -14.21
N ALA A 218 -14.12 -2.38 -15.08
CA ALA A 218 -13.96 -1.11 -15.79
C ALA A 218 -13.66 0.11 -14.89
N PRO A 219 -14.23 0.26 -13.68
CA PRO A 219 -13.88 1.36 -12.78
C PRO A 219 -12.41 1.36 -12.33
N VAL A 220 -11.82 0.17 -12.16
CA VAL A 220 -10.39 0.03 -11.80
C VAL A 220 -9.53 0.52 -12.96
N VAL A 221 -9.85 0.11 -14.19
CA VAL A 221 -9.14 0.56 -15.40
C VAL A 221 -9.26 2.07 -15.57
N ALA A 222 -10.47 2.61 -15.40
CA ALA A 222 -10.73 4.04 -15.55
C ALA A 222 -9.93 4.87 -14.54
N GLY A 223 -10.00 4.51 -13.26
CA GLY A 223 -9.24 5.20 -12.21
C GLY A 223 -7.73 5.09 -12.43
N ALA A 224 -7.23 3.90 -12.80
CA ALA A 224 -5.81 3.71 -13.05
C ALA A 224 -5.33 4.48 -14.29
N VAL A 225 -6.15 4.64 -15.34
CA VAL A 225 -5.80 5.49 -16.49
C VAL A 225 -5.82 6.98 -16.12
N GLN A 226 -6.67 7.40 -15.18
CA GLN A 226 -6.93 8.80 -14.85
C GLN A 226 -6.21 9.27 -13.57
N HIS A 227 -5.22 8.54 -13.05
CA HIS A 227 -4.65 8.83 -11.73
C HIS A 227 -3.89 10.16 -11.65
N HIS A 228 -3.38 10.69 -12.77
CA HIS A 228 -2.81 12.05 -12.87
C HIS A 228 -3.84 13.12 -13.25
N GLN A 229 -5.12 12.78 -13.34
CA GLN A 229 -6.17 13.75 -13.65
C GLN A 229 -6.56 14.53 -12.39
N HIS A 230 -6.73 15.83 -12.55
CA HIS A 230 -7.21 16.71 -11.50
C HIS A 230 -8.73 16.80 -11.52
N TYR A 231 -9.33 17.14 -10.38
CA TYR A 231 -10.78 17.27 -10.27
C TYR A 231 -11.38 18.34 -11.20
N ASP A 232 -10.59 19.34 -11.58
CA ASP A 232 -10.97 20.44 -12.48
C ASP A 232 -10.70 20.14 -13.97
N GLY A 233 -10.16 18.95 -14.28
CA GLY A 233 -9.83 18.53 -15.64
C GLY A 233 -8.49 19.07 -16.18
N SER A 234 -7.68 19.74 -15.36
CA SER A 234 -6.39 20.30 -15.78
C SER A 234 -5.24 19.29 -15.90
N GLY A 235 -5.41 18.07 -15.38
CA GLY A 235 -4.40 17.01 -15.40
C GLY A 235 -4.38 16.20 -16.71
N TYR A 236 -3.83 14.99 -16.67
CA TYR A 236 -3.69 14.10 -17.83
C TYR A 236 -3.87 12.62 -17.43
N PRO A 237 -4.11 11.70 -18.39
CA PRO A 237 -4.53 11.91 -19.77
C PRO A 237 -5.94 12.52 -19.88
N ARG A 238 -6.31 13.03 -21.07
CA ARG A 238 -7.66 13.51 -21.40
C ARG A 238 -8.55 12.41 -21.97
#